data_AF-A0A7Y3EQT8-F1
#
_entry.id   AF-A0A7Y3EQT8-F1
#
_cell.length_a   1.000
_cell.length_b   1.000
_cell.length_c   1.000
_cell.angle_alpha   90.00
_cell.angle_beta   90.00
_cell.angle_gamma   90.00
#
_symmetry.space_group_name_H-M   'P 1'
#
loop_
_entity.id
_entity.type
_entity.pdbx_description
1 polymer ?
#
loop_
_entity_poly.entity_id
_entity_poly.type
_entity_poly.pdbx_seq_one_letter_code
_entity_poly.pdbx_strand_id
1 'polypeptide(L)'
;MSLTDILISFIGGFCAGSINTLAGFGSIITLAIYMDLLGLPGHIANATNRINVMASSSVSTATFYRYKMLDLNKSGWHLSFIISGAFIG
;
A
#
# COMPACT_ATOMS: atom_id res chain seq x y z
N MET A 1 -2.24 -20.51 11.59
CA MET A 1 -1.39 -19.33 11.87
C MET A 1 -0.98 -19.38 13.31
N SER A 2 0.31 -19.39 13.56
CA SER A 2 0.89 -19.23 14.90
C SER A 2 0.72 -17.78 15.36
N LEU A 3 0.78 -17.53 16.68
CA LEU A 3 0.79 -16.18 17.24
C LEU A 3 1.94 -15.34 16.66
N THR A 4 3.07 -15.98 16.36
CA THR A 4 4.24 -15.37 15.71
C THR A 4 3.88 -14.78 14.35
N ASP A 5 3.13 -15.52 13.54
CA ASP A 5 2.73 -15.11 12.19
C ASP A 5 1.85 -13.86 12.23
N ILE A 6 0.93 -13.82 13.19
CA ILE A 6 0.04 -12.69 13.42
C ILE A 6 0.85 -11.45 13.84
N LEU A 7 1.77 -11.60 14.78
CA LEU A 7 2.61 -10.50 15.25
C LEU A 7 3.52 -9.95 14.15
N ILE A 8 4.15 -10.83 13.37
CA ILE A 8 4.99 -10.45 12.23
C ILE A 8 4.16 -9.70 11.18
N SER A 9 2.99 -10.24 10.82
CA SER A 9 2.13 -9.62 9.81
C SER A 9 1.58 -8.27 10.27
N PHE A 10 1.21 -8.15 11.54
CA PHE A 10 0.69 -6.91 12.11
C PHE A 10 1.76 -5.82 12.21
N ILE A 11 2.88 -6.10 12.87
CA ILE A 11 3.96 -5.12 13.09
C ILE A 11 4.68 -4.84 11.77
N GLY A 12 5.06 -5.88 11.05
CA GLY A 12 5.73 -5.76 9.76
C GLY A 12 4.86 -5.07 8.72
N GLY A 13 3.58 -5.41 8.64
CA GLY A 13 2.61 -4.75 7.76
C GLY A 13 2.41 -3.28 8.09
N PHE A 14 2.31 -2.92 9.38
CA PHE A 14 2.19 -1.53 9.82
C PHE A 14 3.44 -0.70 9.47
N CYS A 15 4.64 -1.22 9.76
CA CYS A 15 5.90 -0.57 9.42
C CYS A 15 6.08 -0.43 7.91
N ALA A 16 5.84 -1.49 7.15
CA ALA A 16 5.90 -1.48 5.70
C ALA A 16 4.87 -0.52 5.09
N GLY A 17 3.66 -0.42 5.65
CA GLY A 17 2.66 0.57 5.25
C GLY A 17 3.12 2.01 5.48
N SER A 18 3.77 2.27 6.63
CA SER A 18 4.36 3.59 6.92
C SER A 18 5.47 3.95 5.92
N ILE A 19 6.34 2.99 5.58
CA ILE A 19 7.37 3.15 4.55
C ILE A 19 6.74 3.35 3.17
N ASN A 20 5.63 2.65 2.87
CA ASN A 20 4.90 2.82 1.61
C ASN A 20 4.39 4.25 1.45
N THR A 21 3.90 4.86 2.52
CA THR A 21 3.49 6.28 2.52
C THR A 21 4.65 7.24 2.32
N LEU A 22 5.81 6.98 2.95
CA LEU A 22 6.96 7.89 2.92
C LEU A 22 7.83 7.75 1.66
N ALA A 23 8.10 6.52 1.23
CA ALA A 23 9.07 6.19 0.19
C ALA A 23 8.45 5.50 -1.04
N GLY A 24 7.17 5.09 -0.99
CA GLY A 24 6.49 4.42 -2.10
C GLY A 24 6.88 2.94 -2.36
N PHE A 25 7.95 2.45 -1.73
CA PHE A 25 8.47 1.07 -1.94
C PHE A 25 8.02 0.04 -0.90
N GLY A 26 7.18 0.41 0.06
CA GLY A 26 6.81 -0.46 1.19
C GLY A 26 6.09 -1.75 0.79
N SER A 27 5.41 -1.79 -0.37
CA SER A 27 4.77 -3.01 -0.90
C SER A 27 5.71 -4.19 -1.10
N ILE A 28 6.97 -3.93 -1.47
CA ILE A 28 7.97 -5.00 -1.67
C ILE A 28 8.26 -5.69 -0.32
N ILE A 29 8.27 -4.91 0.76
CA ILE A 29 8.50 -5.40 2.12
C ILE A 29 7.33 -6.26 2.59
N THR A 30 6.08 -5.81 2.42
CA THR A 30 4.90 -6.63 2.77
C THR A 30 4.84 -7.91 1.95
N LEU A 31 5.14 -7.84 0.65
CA LEU A 31 5.19 -9.02 -0.22
C LEU A 31 6.25 -10.03 0.24
N ALA A 32 7.46 -9.58 0.57
CA ALA A 32 8.52 -10.44 1.12
C ALA A 32 8.08 -11.08 2.45
N ILE A 33 7.44 -10.33 3.35
CA ILE A 33 6.90 -10.89 4.60
C ILE A 33 5.86 -11.98 4.30
N TYR A 34 4.94 -11.72 3.38
CA TYR A 34 3.87 -12.67 3.07
C TYR A 34 4.38 -13.94 2.38
N MET A 35 5.31 -13.79 1.42
CA MET A 35 5.82 -14.93 0.66
C MET A 35 6.93 -15.67 1.40
N ASP A 36 7.93 -14.96 1.93
CA ASP A 36 9.13 -15.58 2.49
C ASP A 36 8.98 -15.95 3.97
N LEU A 37 8.23 -15.18 4.74
CA LEU A 37 8.02 -15.45 6.18
C LEU A 37 6.72 -16.22 6.46
N LEU A 38 5.62 -15.89 5.76
CA LEU A 38 4.34 -16.56 5.97
C LEU A 38 4.06 -17.70 4.97
N GLY A 39 4.93 -17.89 3.97
CA GLY A 39 4.80 -18.96 2.98
C GLY A 39 3.56 -18.84 2.08
N LEU A 40 2.97 -17.64 1.97
CA LEU A 40 1.78 -17.44 1.15
C LEU A 40 2.13 -17.50 -0.35
N PRO A 41 1.30 -18.17 -1.18
CA PRO A 41 1.44 -18.11 -2.62
C PRO A 41 1.41 -16.65 -3.11
N GLY A 42 2.23 -16.33 -4.11
CA GLY A 42 2.41 -14.95 -4.58
C GLY A 42 1.11 -14.24 -5.00
N HIS A 43 0.14 -14.98 -5.55
CA HIS A 43 -1.16 -14.41 -5.92
C HIS A 43 -1.99 -14.00 -4.69
N ILE A 44 -1.99 -14.81 -3.61
CA ILE A 44 -2.69 -14.50 -2.36
C ILE A 44 -1.97 -13.34 -1.66
N ALA A 45 -0.64 -13.41 -1.55
CA ALA A 45 0.18 -12.35 -0.96
C ALA A 45 -0.06 -11.00 -1.65
N ASN A 46 -0.08 -10.97 -2.99
CA ASN A 46 -0.37 -9.77 -3.74
C ASN A 46 -1.80 -9.28 -3.51
N ALA A 47 -2.81 -10.16 -3.56
CA ALA A 47 -4.21 -9.79 -3.30
C ALA A 47 -4.37 -9.15 -1.90
N THR A 48 -3.77 -9.75 -0.87
CA THR A 48 -3.75 -9.19 0.49
C THR A 48 -3.06 -7.83 0.53
N ASN A 49 -1.91 -7.68 -0.13
CA ASN A 49 -1.18 -6.41 -0.16
C ASN A 49 -1.97 -5.29 -0.86
N ARG A 50 -2.79 -5.58 -1.88
CA ARG A 50 -3.59 -4.55 -2.57
C ARG A 50 -4.60 -3.86 -1.66
N ILE A 51 -5.21 -4.60 -0.73
CA ILE A 51 -6.12 -4.01 0.27
C ILE A 51 -5.34 -3.06 1.19
N ASN A 52 -4.16 -3.48 1.67
CA ASN A 52 -3.29 -2.67 2.52
C ASN A 52 -2.82 -1.37 1.83
N VAL A 53 -2.38 -1.47 0.57
CA VAL A 53 -1.96 -0.31 -0.21
C VAL A 53 -3.13 0.63 -0.47
N MET A 54 -4.30 0.11 -0.85
CA MET A 54 -5.50 0.93 -1.06
C MET A 54 -5.87 1.71 0.20
N ALA A 55 -5.86 1.07 1.38
CA ALA A 55 -6.17 1.72 2.64
C ALA A 55 -5.12 2.80 3.01
N SER A 56 -3.83 2.45 2.98
CA SER A 56 -2.74 3.36 3.34
C SER A 56 -2.61 4.54 2.37
N SER A 57 -2.75 4.32 1.06
CA SER A 57 -2.76 5.38 0.05
C SER A 57 -3.99 6.29 0.18
N SER A 58 -5.16 5.76 0.53
CA SER A 58 -6.36 6.58 0.78
C SER A 58 -6.18 7.50 1.98
N VAL A 59 -5.68 6.96 3.09
CA VAL A 59 -5.40 7.75 4.30
C VAL A 59 -4.31 8.80 4.05
N SER A 60 -3.25 8.43 3.31
CA SER A 60 -2.16 9.36 2.95
C SER A 60 -2.66 10.50 2.08
N THR A 61 -3.48 10.18 1.07
CA THR A 61 -4.10 11.17 0.17
C THR A 61 -5.00 12.12 0.96
N ALA A 62 -5.88 11.59 1.82
CA ALA A 62 -6.74 12.40 2.68
C ALA A 62 -5.93 13.31 3.61
N THR A 63 -4.82 12.81 4.16
CA THR A 63 -3.93 13.56 5.04
C THR A 63 -3.25 14.70 4.29
N PHE A 64 -2.60 14.43 3.16
CA PHE A 64 -1.92 15.46 2.36
C PHE A 64 -2.90 16.51 1.82
N TYR A 65 -4.12 16.10 1.46
CA TYR A 65 -5.17 17.05 1.11
C TYR A 65 -5.54 17.97 2.27
N ARG A 66 -5.78 17.43 3.47
CA ARG A 66 -6.11 18.22 4.68
C ARG A 66 -5.02 19.22 5.06
N TYR A 67 -3.75 18.85 4.89
CA TYR A 67 -2.60 19.73 5.17
C TYR A 67 -2.23 20.66 4.00
N LYS A 68 -3.06 20.74 2.94
CA LYS A 68 -2.82 21.56 1.74
C LYS A 68 -1.50 21.23 1.02
N MET A 69 -1.02 20.01 1.17
CA MET A 69 0.18 19.49 0.51
C MET A 69 -0.12 18.86 -0.86
N LEU A 70 -1.40 18.77 -1.23
CA LEU A 70 -1.87 18.21 -2.50
C LEU A 70 -2.62 19.28 -3.32
N ASP A 71 -2.04 19.73 -4.43
CA ASP A 71 -2.65 20.67 -5.38
C ASP A 71 -3.35 19.91 -6.52
N LEU A 72 -4.65 19.67 -6.35
CA LEU A 72 -5.47 18.92 -7.31
C LEU A 72 -5.69 19.67 -8.64
N ASN A 73 -5.60 21.00 -8.67
CA ASN A 73 -5.80 21.75 -9.91
C ASN A 73 -4.63 21.56 -10.87
N LYS A 74 -3.40 21.52 -10.35
CA LYS A 74 -2.21 21.26 -11.18
C LYS A 74 -2.06 19.80 -11.56
N SER A 75 -2.49 18.88 -10.69
CA SER A 75 -2.29 17.45 -10.87
C SER A 75 -3.48 16.71 -11.51
N GLY A 76 -4.63 17.38 -11.70
CA GLY A 76 -5.87 16.78 -12.22
C GLY A 76 -5.72 16.06 -13.57
N TRP A 77 -4.92 16.62 -14.49
CA TRP A 77 -4.63 15.98 -15.78
C TRP A 77 -3.87 14.65 -15.61
N HIS A 78 -2.87 14.62 -14.73
CA HIS A 78 -2.10 13.40 -14.43
C HIS A 78 -2.98 12.37 -13.70
N LEU A 79 -3.82 12.82 -12.77
CA LEU A 79 -4.79 11.97 -12.07
C LEU A 79 -5.74 11.28 -13.05
N SER A 80 -6.22 11.97 -14.08
CA SER A 80 -7.10 11.36 -15.08
C SER A 80 -6.43 10.19 -15.79
N PHE A 81 -5.16 10.33 -16.21
CA PHE A 81 -4.42 9.23 -16.82
C PHE A 81 -4.17 8.08 -15.86
N ILE A 82 -3.84 8.37 -14.59
CA ILE A 82 -3.60 7.35 -13.57
C ILE A 82 -4.88 6.53 -13.32
N ILE A 83 -6.02 7.19 -13.18
CA ILE A 83 -7.31 6.53 -12.94
C ILE A 83 -7.69 5.67 -14.15
N SER A 84 -7.59 6.21 -15.36
CA SER A 84 -7.86 5.43 -16.59
C SER A 84 -6.95 4.21 -16.71
N GLY A 85 -5.66 4.37 -16.41
CA GLY A 85 -4.71 3.26 -16.37
C GLY A 85 -5.08 2.18 -15.34
N ALA A 86 -5.54 2.60 -14.16
CA ALA A 86 -5.94 1.68 -13.08
C ALA A 86 -7.25 0.90 -13.36
N PHE A 87 -8.10 1.36 -14.28
CA PHE A 87 -9.30 0.63 -14.71
C PHE A 87 -9.04 -0.36 -15.85
N ILE A 88 -8.07 -0.04 -16.72
CA ILE A 88 -7.77 -0.83 -17.92
C ILE A 88 -6.77 -1.96 -17.61
N GLY A 89 -5.80 -1.70 -16.73
CA GLY A 89 -4.80 -2.68 -16.29
C GLY A 89 -5.24 -3.47 -15.08
#